data_AF-A0A1V6Q394-F1
#
_entry.id   AF-A0A1V6Q394-F1
#
_cell.length_a   1.000
_cell.length_b   1.000
_cell.length_c   1.000
_cell.angle_alpha   90.00
_cell.angle_beta   90.00
_cell.angle_gamma   90.00
#
_symmetry.space_group_name_H-M   'P 1'
#
loop_
_entity.id
_entity.type
_entity.pdbx_description
1 polymer ?
#
loop_
_entity_poly.entity_id
_entity_poly.type
_entity_poly.pdbx_seq_one_letter_code
_entity_poly.pdbx_strand_id
1 'polypeptide(L)'
;MAPQTININYTPNKRLSLIDADTGTPLYHVKVSRQTPQMEMIRLGPEPSQEQPSFPADEETYFASRVSTAQFALTSLNVKLRIRDYRDIELKRKSILSTSYLFTSPALSAAAARMMAPAVLCWEADNTNNTVGDFQLVVDATNDSDRKVLVRFCNQSFSNERVGTFELDSGLDQLVKDEAVISGLAMLAMVQSINLAGMVMFKGG
;
A
#
# COMPACT_ATOMS: atom_id res chain seq x y z
N MET A 1 6.07 20.83 -7.50
CA MET A 1 6.22 20.49 -6.07
C MET A 1 7.04 19.21 -5.99
N ALA A 2 7.92 19.07 -5.00
CA ALA A 2 8.72 17.85 -4.85
C ALA A 2 7.83 16.66 -4.45
N PRO A 3 8.17 15.41 -4.84
CA PRO A 3 7.44 14.23 -4.37
C PRO A 3 7.58 14.08 -2.84
N GLN A 4 6.57 13.51 -2.20
CA GLN A 4 6.61 13.14 -0.79
C GLN A 4 7.16 11.72 -0.66
N THR A 5 8.20 11.53 0.15
CA THR A 5 8.77 10.21 0.41
C THR A 5 8.32 9.67 1.77
N ILE A 6 7.82 8.44 1.81
CA ILE A 6 7.39 7.74 3.02
C ILE A 6 8.29 6.53 3.24
N ASN A 7 9.04 6.50 4.34
CA ASN A 7 9.83 5.35 4.77
C ASN A 7 8.93 4.30 5.43
N ILE A 8 9.09 3.03 5.01
CA ILE A 8 8.40 1.89 5.61
C ILE A 8 9.40 1.12 6.47
N ASN A 9 9.29 1.25 7.79
CA ASN A 9 10.22 0.62 8.72
C ASN A 9 9.58 -0.59 9.42
N TYR A 10 10.39 -1.63 9.64
CA TYR A 10 10.03 -2.68 10.57
C TYR A 10 10.06 -2.14 11.99
N THR A 11 9.12 -2.58 12.82
CA THR A 11 9.14 -2.35 14.26
C THR A 11 9.49 -3.64 15.00
N PRO A 12 10.06 -3.57 16.21
CA PRO A 12 10.40 -4.75 17.02
C PRO A 12 9.23 -5.72 17.25
N ASN A 13 7.98 -5.23 17.18
CA ASN A 13 6.78 -5.99 17.47
C ASN A 13 6.08 -6.54 16.20
N LYS A 14 6.82 -6.78 15.11
CA LYS A 14 6.29 -7.29 13.82
C LYS A 14 5.20 -6.38 13.20
N ARG A 15 5.37 -5.07 13.34
CA ARG A 15 4.48 -4.03 12.76
C ARG A 15 5.25 -3.20 11.77
N LEU A 16 4.54 -2.45 10.92
CA LEU A 16 5.16 -1.46 10.07
C LEU A 16 4.82 -0.06 10.57
N SER A 17 5.82 0.81 10.58
CA SER A 17 5.67 2.24 10.81
C SER A 17 5.99 2.97 9.52
N LEU A 18 5.05 3.80 9.06
CA LEU A 18 5.21 4.59 7.85
C LEU A 18 5.44 6.04 8.26
N ILE A 19 6.63 6.54 7.94
CA ILE A 19 7.13 7.82 8.44
C ILE A 19 7.49 8.70 7.24
N ASP A 20 7.05 9.95 7.27
CA ASP A 20 7.46 10.96 6.31
C ASP A 20 8.99 11.17 6.36
N ALA A 21 9.67 11.03 5.23
CA ALA A 21 11.13 11.02 5.19
C ALA A 21 11.75 12.39 5.48
N ASP A 22 11.07 13.48 5.11
CA ASP A 22 11.59 14.84 5.25
C ASP A 22 11.39 15.37 6.68
N THR A 23 10.23 15.07 7.26
CA THR A 23 9.84 15.60 8.58
C THR A 23 10.05 14.62 9.73
N GLY A 24 10.23 13.33 9.44
CA GLY A 24 10.26 12.28 10.47
C GLY A 24 8.90 12.05 11.14
N THR A 25 7.82 12.62 10.59
CA THR A 25 6.48 12.54 11.17
C THR A 25 5.87 11.16 10.90
N PRO A 26 5.42 10.42 11.92
CA PRO A 26 4.65 9.20 11.71
C PRO A 26 3.33 9.50 10.98
N LEU A 27 3.11 8.86 9.83
CA LEU A 27 1.91 9.05 9.00
C LEU A 27 0.91 7.92 9.19
N TYR A 28 1.41 6.67 9.28
CA TYR A 28 0.55 5.50 9.45
C TYR A 28 1.16 4.46 10.39
N HIS A 29 0.28 3.82 11.16
CA HIS A 29 0.58 2.59 11.90
C HIS A 29 -0.09 1.42 11.20
N VAL A 30 0.68 0.35 10.94
CA VAL A 30 0.17 -0.85 10.27
C VAL A 30 0.41 -2.07 11.14
N LYS A 31 -0.67 -2.73 11.52
CA LYS A 31 -0.67 -4.05 12.17
C LYS A 31 -0.73 -5.12 11.10
N VAL A 32 0.09 -6.16 11.26
CA VAL A 32 0.09 -7.36 10.40
C VAL A 32 -0.29 -8.56 11.27
N SER A 33 -1.29 -9.32 10.85
CA SER A 33 -1.86 -10.44 11.60
C SER A 33 -1.93 -11.71 10.77
N ARG A 34 -1.94 -12.86 11.44
CA ARG A 34 -2.25 -14.16 10.81
C ARG A 34 -3.77 -14.42 10.75
N GLN A 35 -4.55 -13.67 11.53
CA GLN A 35 -6.00 -13.74 11.57
C GLN A 35 -6.59 -12.64 10.69
N THR A 36 -7.81 -12.84 10.19
CA THR A 36 -8.53 -11.82 9.42
C THR A 36 -8.97 -10.68 10.36
N PRO A 37 -8.71 -9.42 10.01
CA PRO A 37 -7.98 -8.94 8.84
C PRO A 37 -6.46 -9.13 8.94
N GLN A 38 -5.83 -9.62 7.86
CA GLN A 38 -4.39 -9.91 7.84
C GLN A 38 -3.51 -8.65 7.94
N MET A 39 -4.07 -7.49 7.62
CA MET A 39 -3.41 -6.21 7.79
C MET A 39 -4.43 -5.15 8.17
N GLU A 40 -4.07 -4.25 9.09
CA GLU A 40 -4.88 -3.11 9.49
C GLU A 40 -4.03 -1.85 9.50
N MET A 41 -4.44 -0.82 8.75
CA MET A 41 -3.76 0.47 8.72
C MET A 41 -4.57 1.53 9.46
N ILE A 42 -3.89 2.36 10.24
CA ILE A 42 -4.43 3.55 10.90
C ILE A 42 -3.65 4.76 10.43
N ARG A 43 -4.36 5.78 9.96
CA ARG A 43 -3.77 7.09 9.71
C ARG A 43 -3.59 7.86 11.00
N LEU A 44 -2.42 8.44 11.17
CA LEU A 44 -2.11 9.36 12.26
C LEU A 44 -2.47 10.78 11.78
N GLY A 45 -3.24 11.50 12.60
CA GLY A 45 -3.69 12.85 12.27
C GLY A 45 -2.52 13.85 12.20
N PRO A 46 -2.72 15.03 11.60
CA PRO A 46 -1.67 16.03 11.45
C PRO A 46 -1.33 16.79 12.75
N GLU A 47 -1.76 16.33 13.92
CA GLU A 47 -1.55 17.10 15.15
C GLU A 47 -0.09 16.98 15.63
N PRO A 48 0.63 18.11 15.78
CA PRO A 48 1.86 18.17 16.52
C PRO A 48 1.51 18.20 18.01
N SER A 49 0.94 17.12 18.55
CA SER A 49 1.01 16.89 19.99
C SER A 49 2.47 16.52 20.28
N GLN A 50 3.10 17.17 21.26
CA GLN A 50 4.55 17.09 21.58
C GLN A 50 5.10 15.69 21.92
N GLU A 51 4.30 14.65 21.81
CA GLU A 51 4.70 13.27 21.97
C GLU A 51 4.50 12.58 20.62
N GLN A 52 5.59 12.11 20.00
CA GLN A 52 5.48 11.13 18.92
C GLN A 52 4.47 10.06 19.40
N PRO A 53 3.36 9.82 18.68
CA PRO A 53 2.38 8.84 19.11
C PRO A 53 3.06 7.48 19.10
N SER A 54 3.58 7.09 20.26
CA SER A 54 4.11 5.75 20.48
C SER A 54 2.97 4.76 20.27
N PHE A 55 3.31 3.57 19.79
CA PHE A 55 2.31 2.51 19.69
C PHE A 55 1.70 2.29 21.09
N PRO A 56 0.37 2.38 21.24
CA PRO A 56 -0.25 2.24 22.55
C PRO A 56 -0.14 0.80 23.06
N ALA A 57 -0.17 0.67 24.39
CA ALA A 57 -0.03 -0.61 25.08
C ALA A 57 -1.25 -1.54 24.90
N ASP A 58 -2.46 -0.98 24.78
CA ASP A 58 -3.68 -1.73 24.49
C ASP A 58 -4.03 -1.63 23.00
N GLU A 59 -3.59 -2.64 22.25
CA GLU A 59 -3.69 -2.71 20.80
C GLU A 59 -5.11 -2.98 20.30
N GLU A 60 -5.84 -3.85 21.00
CA GLU A 60 -7.16 -4.27 20.55
C GLU A 60 -8.12 -3.09 20.64
N THR A 61 -8.07 -2.36 21.76
CA THR A 61 -8.83 -1.12 21.94
C THR A 61 -8.34 0.00 21.01
N TYR A 62 -7.04 0.12 20.74
CA TYR A 62 -6.51 1.16 19.86
C TYR A 62 -6.93 0.98 18.39
N PHE A 63 -6.89 -0.25 17.87
CA PHE A 63 -7.36 -0.54 16.52
C PHE A 63 -8.88 -0.59 16.43
N ALA A 64 -9.58 -1.07 17.47
CA ALA A 64 -11.05 -1.09 17.51
C ALA A 64 -11.68 0.32 17.64
N SER A 65 -10.99 1.26 18.30
CA SER A 65 -11.48 2.63 18.51
C SER A 65 -11.25 3.57 17.32
N ARG A 66 -10.55 3.13 16.27
CA ARG A 66 -10.20 3.96 15.12
C ARG A 66 -10.75 3.37 13.82
N VAL A 67 -11.11 4.25 12.90
CA VAL A 67 -11.57 3.89 11.56
C VAL A 67 -10.46 3.10 10.87
N SER A 68 -10.64 1.79 10.75
CA SER A 68 -9.71 0.93 10.02
C SER A 68 -9.64 1.44 8.58
N THR A 69 -8.45 1.89 8.16
CA THR A 69 -8.29 2.53 6.86
C THR A 69 -8.02 1.52 5.74
N ALA A 70 -7.66 0.27 6.07
CA ALA A 70 -7.98 -0.91 5.27
C ALA A 70 -7.60 -2.26 5.85
N GLN A 71 -8.35 -3.26 5.40
CA GLN A 71 -8.33 -4.66 5.79
C GLN A 71 -8.37 -5.54 4.54
N PHE A 72 -7.63 -6.65 4.48
CA PHE A 72 -7.82 -7.66 3.43
C PHE A 72 -7.73 -9.10 3.90
N ALA A 73 -8.45 -9.97 3.18
CA ALA A 73 -8.32 -11.42 3.24
C ALA A 73 -7.63 -11.92 1.97
N LEU A 74 -6.56 -12.70 2.12
CA LEU A 74 -5.90 -13.40 1.01
C LEU A 74 -6.83 -14.50 0.49
N THR A 75 -7.65 -14.15 -0.51
CA THR A 75 -8.19 -15.16 -1.44
C THR A 75 -7.19 -15.25 -2.58
N SER A 76 -6.83 -16.46 -3.03
CA SER A 76 -5.62 -16.79 -3.80
C SER A 76 -5.18 -15.87 -4.96
N LEU A 77 -6.05 -15.02 -5.51
CA LEU A 77 -5.73 -14.07 -6.59
C LEU A 77 -6.23 -12.63 -6.37
N ASN A 78 -7.09 -12.40 -5.36
CA ASN A 78 -7.76 -11.12 -5.16
C ASN A 78 -7.73 -10.73 -3.68
N VAL A 79 -7.65 -9.42 -3.45
CA VAL A 79 -7.64 -8.80 -2.13
C VAL A 79 -8.76 -7.77 -2.08
N LYS A 80 -9.71 -7.98 -1.17
CA LYS A 80 -10.71 -6.96 -0.83
C LYS A 80 -10.11 -6.04 0.21
N LEU A 81 -10.04 -4.75 -0.08
CA LEU A 81 -9.55 -3.68 0.78
C LEU A 81 -10.75 -2.84 1.22
N ARG A 82 -10.93 -2.61 2.51
CA ARG A 82 -11.99 -1.72 3.00
C ARG A 82 -11.43 -0.38 3.45
N ILE A 83 -11.54 0.67 2.65
CA ILE A 83 -11.02 1.98 3.02
C ILE A 83 -12.06 2.82 3.74
N ARG A 84 -11.82 3.03 5.04
CA ARG A 84 -12.77 3.69 5.96
C ARG A 84 -14.11 2.96 5.99
N ASP A 85 -15.16 3.62 6.46
CA ASP A 85 -16.44 2.95 6.76
C ASP A 85 -17.25 2.51 5.53
N TYR A 86 -16.88 2.93 4.29
CA TYR A 86 -17.78 2.80 3.13
C TYR A 86 -17.15 2.53 1.75
N ARG A 87 -15.84 2.25 1.62
CA ARG A 87 -15.21 2.05 0.30
C ARG A 87 -14.50 0.71 0.20
N ASP A 88 -15.22 -0.30 -0.27
CA ASP A 88 -14.61 -1.58 -0.62
C ASP A 88 -13.93 -1.46 -2.01
N ILE A 89 -12.64 -1.73 -2.05
CA ILE A 89 -11.79 -1.79 -3.24
C ILE A 89 -11.38 -3.24 -3.45
N GLU A 90 -11.51 -3.74 -4.67
CA GLU A 90 -11.04 -5.08 -5.02
C GLU A 90 -9.74 -4.96 -5.83
N LEU A 91 -8.64 -5.35 -5.21
CA LEU A 91 -7.33 -5.47 -5.84
C LEU A 91 -7.24 -6.85 -6.51
N LYS A 92 -7.22 -6.87 -7.84
CA LYS A 92 -7.25 -8.08 -8.67
C LYS A 92 -5.94 -8.27 -9.40
N ARG A 93 -5.43 -9.49 -9.41
CA ARG A 93 -4.28 -9.83 -10.24
C ARG A 93 -4.65 -9.78 -11.73
N LYS A 94 -3.82 -9.16 -12.57
CA LYS A 94 -4.08 -9.05 -14.02
C LYS A 94 -4.12 -10.41 -14.72
N SER A 95 -3.28 -11.35 -14.28
CA SER A 95 -3.31 -12.75 -14.69
C SER A 95 -2.59 -13.63 -13.65
N ILE A 96 -2.78 -14.96 -13.72
CA ILE A 96 -2.20 -15.93 -12.77
C ILE A 96 -0.66 -15.86 -12.69
N LEU A 97 0.01 -15.45 -13.78
CA LEU A 97 1.47 -15.36 -13.85
C LEU A 97 1.99 -13.91 -13.72
N SER A 98 1.11 -12.91 -13.75
CA SER A 98 1.50 -11.50 -13.70
C SER A 98 1.80 -11.06 -12.27
N THR A 99 2.80 -10.20 -12.04
CA THR A 99 2.98 -9.52 -10.75
C THR A 99 2.22 -8.20 -10.67
N SER A 100 1.35 -7.93 -11.66
CA SER A 100 0.55 -6.71 -11.74
C SER A 100 -0.82 -6.89 -11.11
N TYR A 101 -1.28 -5.84 -10.43
CA TYR A 101 -2.55 -5.82 -9.71
C TYR A 101 -3.34 -4.57 -10.05
N LEU A 102 -4.61 -4.75 -10.37
CA LEU A 102 -5.53 -3.73 -10.82
C LEU A 102 -6.58 -3.47 -9.76
N PHE A 103 -6.97 -2.21 -9.59
CA PHE A 103 -8.15 -1.86 -8.81
C PHE A 103 -8.80 -0.60 -9.36
N THR A 104 -10.11 -0.49 -9.17
CA THR A 104 -10.83 0.75 -9.44
C THR A 104 -10.66 1.68 -8.25
N SER A 105 -10.10 2.88 -8.44
CA SER A 105 -9.94 3.89 -7.39
C SER A 105 -11.25 4.65 -7.19
N PRO A 106 -11.94 4.52 -6.03
CA PRO A 106 -13.12 5.31 -5.73
C PRO A 106 -12.77 6.80 -5.54
N ALA A 107 -11.61 7.13 -4.95
CA ALA A 107 -11.21 8.52 -4.75
C ALA A 107 -10.99 9.26 -6.07
N LEU A 108 -10.26 8.67 -7.01
CA LEU A 108 -10.06 9.29 -8.33
C LEU A 108 -11.34 9.28 -9.15
N SER A 109 -12.16 8.22 -9.07
CA SER A 109 -13.44 8.18 -9.80
C SER A 109 -14.43 9.26 -9.31
N ALA A 110 -14.42 9.58 -8.01
CA ALA A 110 -15.23 10.66 -7.46
C ALA A 110 -14.72 12.05 -7.91
N ALA A 111 -13.39 12.25 -7.93
CA ALA A 111 -12.78 13.48 -8.42
C ALA A 111 -12.96 13.65 -9.95
N ALA A 112 -12.95 12.53 -10.68
CA ALA A 112 -13.08 12.44 -12.13
C ALA A 112 -14.54 12.32 -12.59
N ALA A 113 -15.55 12.70 -11.80
CA ALA A 113 -16.96 12.67 -12.20
C ALA A 113 -17.31 13.47 -13.49
N ARG A 114 -16.33 14.12 -14.11
CA ARG A 114 -16.39 14.73 -15.46
C ARG A 114 -15.88 13.84 -16.59
N MET A 115 -15.23 12.71 -16.30
CA MET A 115 -14.78 11.69 -17.25
C MET A 115 -15.71 10.48 -17.17
N MET A 116 -16.21 10.00 -18.32
CA MET A 116 -17.26 8.97 -18.44
C MET A 116 -16.84 7.55 -17.99
N ALA A 117 -15.65 7.35 -17.43
CA ALA A 117 -15.13 6.03 -17.07
C ALA A 117 -14.51 5.99 -15.65
N PRO A 118 -14.65 4.87 -14.93
CA PRO A 118 -14.00 4.67 -13.64
C PRO A 118 -12.48 4.69 -13.78
N ALA A 119 -11.80 5.34 -12.83
CA ALA A 119 -10.35 5.40 -12.81
C ALA A 119 -9.77 4.07 -12.32
N VAL A 120 -9.22 3.28 -13.25
CA VAL A 120 -8.53 2.03 -12.94
C VAL A 120 -7.05 2.34 -12.71
N LEU A 121 -6.51 1.82 -11.61
CA LEU A 121 -5.10 1.93 -11.26
C LEU A 121 -4.44 0.55 -11.31
N CYS A 122 -3.17 0.51 -11.72
CA CYS A 122 -2.38 -0.70 -11.88
C CYS A 122 -1.08 -0.58 -11.09
N TRP A 123 -0.89 -1.47 -10.11
CA TRP A 123 0.44 -1.77 -9.57
C TRP A 123 1.15 -2.71 -10.53
N GLU A 124 2.38 -2.39 -10.90
CA GLU A 124 3.21 -3.18 -11.80
C GLU A 124 4.69 -3.03 -11.45
N ALA A 125 5.53 -3.94 -11.93
CA ALA A 125 6.98 -3.86 -11.70
C ALA A 125 7.55 -2.58 -12.33
N ASP A 126 8.35 -1.84 -11.58
CA ASP A 126 9.10 -0.70 -12.09
C ASP A 126 10.44 -1.20 -12.66
N ASN A 127 10.52 -1.28 -13.99
CA ASN A 127 11.71 -1.75 -14.69
C ASN A 127 12.73 -0.64 -14.98
N THR A 128 12.50 0.59 -14.51
CA THR A 128 13.32 1.76 -14.87
C THR A 128 14.78 1.58 -14.43
N ASN A 129 15.01 0.96 -13.27
CA ASN A 129 16.34 0.81 -12.67
C ASN A 129 16.82 -0.65 -12.59
N ASN A 130 16.19 -1.59 -13.31
CA ASN A 130 16.51 -3.03 -13.26
C ASN A 130 16.58 -3.61 -11.83
N THR A 131 15.93 -2.96 -10.87
CA THR A 131 15.99 -3.32 -9.45
C THR A 131 14.82 -4.23 -9.13
N VAL A 132 15.12 -5.43 -8.65
CA VAL A 132 14.11 -6.45 -8.36
C VAL A 132 13.30 -6.03 -7.13
N GLY A 133 11.97 -6.01 -7.29
CA GLY A 133 11.03 -5.73 -6.21
C GLY A 133 10.56 -4.27 -6.16
N ASP A 134 11.00 -3.42 -7.09
CA ASP A 134 10.43 -2.08 -7.26
C ASP A 134 9.10 -2.17 -8.01
N PHE A 135 8.15 -1.34 -7.61
CA PHE A 135 6.82 -1.30 -8.20
C PHE A 135 6.37 0.14 -8.41
N GLN A 136 5.50 0.35 -9.38
CA GLN A 136 4.86 1.64 -9.60
C GLN A 136 3.36 1.49 -9.72
N LEU A 137 2.64 2.51 -9.25
CA LEU A 137 1.20 2.65 -9.40
C LEU A 137 0.93 3.61 -10.53
N VAL A 138 0.32 3.11 -11.60
CA VAL A 138 -0.04 3.90 -12.78
C VAL A 138 -1.55 3.97 -12.97
N VAL A 139 -2.01 5.03 -13.62
CA VAL A 139 -3.36 5.04 -14.19
C VAL A 139 -3.38 4.08 -15.38
N ASP A 140 -4.26 3.09 -15.35
CA ASP A 140 -4.46 2.15 -16.45
C ASP A 140 -5.15 2.90 -17.60
N ALA A 141 -4.34 3.37 -18.55
CA ALA A 141 -4.78 4.10 -19.72
C ALA A 141 -4.69 3.20 -20.97
N THR A 142 -5.65 3.34 -21.87
CA THR A 142 -5.65 2.61 -23.15
C THR A 142 -4.49 3.01 -24.06
N ASN A 143 -3.89 4.18 -23.85
CA ASN A 143 -2.72 4.68 -24.58
C ASN A 143 -1.57 4.98 -23.61
N ASP A 144 -0.35 4.53 -23.95
CA ASP A 144 0.86 4.80 -23.16
C ASP A 144 1.17 6.30 -23.00
N SER A 145 0.70 7.15 -23.91
CA SER A 145 0.87 8.61 -23.84
C SER A 145 0.14 9.26 -22.65
N ASP A 146 -0.89 8.61 -22.12
CA ASP A 146 -1.69 9.11 -20.99
C ASP A 146 -1.30 8.41 -19.67
N ARG A 147 -0.27 7.55 -19.71
CA ARG A 147 0.19 6.78 -18.56
C ARG A 147 0.89 7.71 -17.57
N LYS A 148 0.18 8.02 -16.48
CA LYS A 148 0.73 8.78 -15.35
C LYS A 148 1.11 7.84 -14.20
N VAL A 149 2.36 7.94 -13.74
CA VAL A 149 2.81 7.33 -12.48
C VAL A 149 2.34 8.20 -11.32
N LEU A 150 1.64 7.60 -10.36
CA LEU A 150 1.12 8.27 -9.17
C LEU A 150 2.01 8.05 -7.96
N VAL A 151 2.49 6.81 -7.81
CA VAL A 151 3.33 6.39 -6.69
C VAL A 151 4.38 5.42 -7.20
N ARG A 152 5.61 5.52 -6.67
CA ARG A 152 6.62 4.47 -6.79
C ARG A 152 6.88 3.84 -5.44
N PHE A 153 7.12 2.55 -5.45
CA PHE A 153 7.65 1.80 -4.33
C PHE A 153 9.06 1.35 -4.69
N CYS A 154 10.03 1.82 -3.91
CA CYS A 154 11.42 1.44 -4.05
C CYS A 154 11.76 0.46 -2.92
N ASN A 155 12.07 -0.78 -3.29
CA ASN A 155 12.37 -1.86 -2.38
C ASN A 155 13.79 -1.71 -1.83
N GLN A 156 13.92 -1.78 -0.51
CA GLN A 156 15.23 -1.75 0.13
C GLN A 156 15.68 -3.17 0.44
N SER A 157 16.04 -3.89 -0.62
CA SER A 157 16.60 -5.24 -0.53
C SER A 157 17.77 -5.25 0.46
N PHE A 158 17.81 -6.27 1.34
CA PHE A 158 18.87 -6.51 2.34
C PHE A 158 18.86 -5.63 3.61
N SER A 159 17.85 -4.80 3.85
CA SER A 159 17.70 -4.12 5.14
C SER A 159 16.84 -4.94 6.12
N ASN A 160 17.34 -5.10 7.35
CA ASN A 160 16.59 -5.71 8.45
C ASN A 160 15.72 -4.68 9.20
N GLU A 161 15.94 -3.39 8.96
CA GLU A 161 15.27 -2.29 9.65
C GLU A 161 14.19 -1.63 8.78
N ARG A 162 14.34 -1.69 7.45
CA ARG A 162 13.50 -0.99 6.48
C ARG A 162 13.02 -1.92 5.38
N VAL A 163 11.71 -1.85 5.08
CA VAL A 163 11.08 -2.59 3.98
C VAL A 163 11.37 -1.91 2.65
N GLY A 164 11.23 -0.58 2.60
CA GLY A 164 11.36 0.21 1.39
C GLY A 164 10.80 1.61 1.59
N THR A 165 10.54 2.28 0.48
CA THR A 165 10.01 3.65 0.46
C THR A 165 8.88 3.79 -0.54
N PHE A 166 7.87 4.58 -0.22
CA PHE A 166 6.91 5.08 -1.20
C PHE A 166 7.27 6.50 -1.59
N GLU A 167 7.37 6.77 -2.89
CA GLU A 167 7.50 8.11 -3.46
C GLU A 167 6.15 8.49 -4.07
N LEU A 168 5.44 9.43 -3.44
CA LEU A 168 4.12 9.87 -3.86
C LEU A 168 4.18 11.27 -4.49
N ASP A 169 3.39 11.50 -5.54
CA ASP A 169 3.15 12.86 -6.04
C ASP A 169 2.50 13.70 -4.92
N SER A 170 3.15 14.80 -4.55
CA SER A 170 2.71 15.67 -3.45
C SER A 170 1.36 16.34 -3.73
N GLY A 171 0.98 16.45 -5.00
CA GLY A 171 -0.32 16.98 -5.43
C GLY A 171 -1.49 16.01 -5.30
N LEU A 172 -1.27 14.77 -4.85
CA LEU A 172 -2.35 13.80 -4.67
C LEU A 172 -3.25 14.17 -3.49
N ASP A 173 -4.56 14.03 -3.69
CA ASP A 173 -5.52 14.09 -2.59
C ASP A 173 -5.23 13.00 -1.56
N GLN A 174 -5.50 13.31 -0.30
CA GLN A 174 -5.21 12.42 0.81
C GLN A 174 -5.93 11.07 0.73
N LEU A 175 -7.15 11.02 0.17
CA LEU A 175 -7.84 9.74 -0.04
C LEU A 175 -7.11 8.87 -1.07
N VAL A 176 -6.53 9.49 -2.11
CA VAL A 176 -5.75 8.79 -3.13
C VAL A 176 -4.42 8.29 -2.52
N LYS A 177 -3.81 9.08 -1.63
CA LYS A 177 -2.63 8.63 -0.86
C LYS A 177 -2.95 7.43 0.02
N ASP A 178 -4.05 7.47 0.77
CA ASP A 178 -4.50 6.35 1.62
C ASP A 178 -4.75 5.08 0.76
N GLU A 179 -5.41 5.23 -0.39
CA GLU A 179 -5.64 4.16 -1.38
C GLU A 179 -4.35 3.57 -1.93
N ALA A 180 -3.40 4.41 -2.34
CA ALA A 180 -2.14 3.98 -2.90
C ALA A 180 -1.29 3.22 -1.86
N VAL A 181 -1.16 3.77 -0.65
CA VAL A 181 -0.35 3.15 0.41
C VAL A 181 -0.89 1.77 0.77
N ILE A 182 -2.18 1.62 1.05
CA ILE A 182 -2.70 0.31 1.43
C ILE A 182 -2.70 -0.69 0.27
N SER A 183 -3.10 -0.29 -0.94
CA SER A 183 -3.08 -1.19 -2.08
C SER A 183 -1.66 -1.66 -2.40
N GLY A 184 -0.66 -0.78 -2.24
CA GLY A 184 0.76 -1.13 -2.35
C GLY A 184 1.18 -2.15 -1.29
N LEU A 185 0.85 -1.92 -0.01
CA LEU A 185 1.16 -2.88 1.06
C LEU A 185 0.49 -4.24 0.85
N ALA A 186 -0.76 -4.27 0.37
CA ALA A 186 -1.48 -5.50 0.07
C ALA A 186 -0.87 -6.24 -1.13
N MET A 187 -0.48 -5.50 -2.18
CA MET A 187 0.25 -6.05 -3.31
C MET A 187 1.57 -6.68 -2.87
N LEU A 188 2.36 -5.98 -2.05
CA LEU A 188 3.64 -6.50 -1.53
C LEU A 188 3.43 -7.78 -0.71
N ALA A 189 2.41 -7.83 0.15
CA ALA A 189 2.08 -9.02 0.91
C ALA A 189 1.72 -10.21 -0.01
N MET A 190 1.01 -9.97 -1.11
CA MET A 190 0.69 -11.01 -2.09
C MET A 190 1.94 -11.49 -2.85
N VAL A 191 2.76 -10.56 -3.35
CA VAL A 191 3.99 -10.90 -4.08
C VAL A 191 4.94 -11.71 -3.20
N GLN A 192 5.11 -11.32 -1.93
CA GLN A 192 5.93 -12.07 -0.97
C GLN A 192 5.34 -13.45 -0.68
N SER A 193 4.01 -13.55 -0.50
CA SER A 193 3.34 -14.84 -0.27
C SER A 193 3.50 -15.80 -1.45
N ILE A 194 3.45 -15.30 -2.68
CA ILE A 194 3.69 -16.09 -3.91
C ILE A 194 5.14 -16.53 -3.99
N ASN A 195 6.10 -15.63 -3.72
CA ASN A 195 7.52 -15.98 -3.72
C ASN A 195 7.82 -17.08 -2.69
N LEU A 196 7.24 -16.98 -1.48
CA LEU A 196 7.33 -18.01 -0.44
C LEU A 196 6.69 -19.34 -0.88
N ALA A 197 5.48 -19.30 -1.45
CA ALA A 197 4.78 -20.49 -1.92
C ALA A 197 5.52 -21.19 -3.08
N GLY A 198 6.07 -20.42 -4.02
CA GLY A 198 6.90 -20.93 -5.11
C GLY A 198 8.16 -21.62 -4.58
N MET A 199 8.89 -20.98 -3.65
CA MET A 199 10.08 -21.60 -3.04
C MET A 199 9.75 -22.93 -2.36
N VAL A 200 8.62 -23.05 -1.66
CA VAL A 200 8.19 -24.32 -1.03
C VAL A 200 7.88 -25.40 -2.06
N MET A 201 7.22 -25.06 -3.17
CA MET A 201 6.90 -26.02 -4.23
C MET A 201 8.15 -26.49 -5.01
N PHE A 202 9.17 -25.64 -5.18
CA PHE A 202 10.38 -25.99 -5.93
C PHE A 202 11.53 -26.55 -5.08
N LYS A 203 11.54 -26.37 -3.74
CA LYS A 203 12.51 -27.01 -2.82
C LYS A 203 12.10 -28.41 -2.36
N GLY A 204 10.92 -28.88 -2.75
CA GLY A 204 10.39 -30.20 -2.40
C GLY A 204 10.60 -31.29 -3.45
N GLY A 205 11.51 -31.09 -4.42
CA GLY A 205 11.84 -32.05 -5.48
C GLY A 205 13.24 -32.64 -5.32
#